data_AF-K1TYV8-F1
#
_entry.id   AF-K1TYV8-F1
#
_cell.length_a   1.000
_cell.length_b   1.000
_cell.length_c   1.000
_cell.angle_alpha   90.00
_cell.angle_beta   90.00
_cell.angle_gamma   90.00
#
_symmetry.space_group_name_H-M   'P 1'
#
loop_
_entity.id
_entity.type
_entity.pdbx_description
1 polymer ?
#
loop_
_entity_poly.entity_id
_entity_poly.type
_entity_poly.pdbx_seq_one_letter_code
_entity_poly.pdbx_strand_id
1 'polypeptide(L)' 'MRIAHYLLFALLACVQLIGCGSGARTFSIQGDAFLLDGDSVILRSGEMHFDRIPKAYWRHRLQMLRAMGLNTV' A
#
# COMPACT_ATOMS: atom_id res chain seq x y z
N MET A 1 -9.40 -31.05 26.16
CA MET A 1 -9.42 -30.12 24.99
C MET A 1 -9.27 -28.62 25.34
N ARG A 2 -9.26 -28.20 26.61
CA ARG A 2 -9.20 -26.76 26.99
C ARG A 2 -7.81 -26.13 26.78
N ILE A 3 -6.73 -26.88 27.04
CA ILE A 3 -5.33 -26.42 26.90
C ILE A 3 -4.96 -26.05 25.46
N ALA A 4 -5.43 -26.81 24.46
CA ALA A 4 -5.17 -26.54 23.05
C ALA A 4 -5.79 -25.21 22.58
N HIS A 5 -6.96 -24.83 23.11
CA HIS A 5 -7.61 -23.56 22.78
C HIS A 5 -6.86 -22.37 23.40
N TYR A 6 -6.31 -22.51 24.61
CA TYR A 6 -5.47 -21.47 25.22
C TYR A 6 -4.16 -21.27 24.45
N LEU A 7 -3.53 -22.36 23.98
CA LEU A 7 -2.33 -22.27 23.14
C LEU A 7 -2.61 -21.60 21.79
N LEU A 8 -3.73 -21.95 21.15
CA LEU A 8 -4.14 -21.31 19.90
C LEU A 8 -4.45 -19.82 20.10
N PHE A 9 -5.11 -19.45 21.21
CA PHE A 9 -5.41 -18.06 21.53
C PHE A 9 -4.15 -17.25 21.85
N ALA A 10 -3.18 -17.84 22.56
CA ALA A 10 -1.89 -17.20 22.84
C ALA A 10 -1.06 -16.97 21.56
N LEU A 11 -1.06 -17.92 20.63
CA LEU A 11 -0.40 -17.79 19.33
C LEU A 11 -1.02 -16.65 18.51
N LEU A 12 -2.35 -16.58 18.47
CA LEU A 12 -3.08 -15.53 17.73
C LEU A 12 -2.81 -14.13 18.30
N ALA A 13 -2.73 -14.00 19.64
CA ALA A 13 -2.41 -12.76 20.31
C ALA A 13 -0.96 -12.28 20.03
N CYS A 14 -0.02 -13.23 19.94
CA CYS A 14 1.39 -12.92 19.63
C CYS A 14 1.55 -12.35 18.21
N VAL A 15 0.81 -12.86 17.22
CA VAL A 15 0.83 -12.34 15.84
C VAL A 15 0.37 -10.89 15.75
N GLN A 16 -0.59 -10.47 16.59
CA GLN A 16 -1.11 -9.09 16.57
C GLN A 16 -0.08 -8.06 17.06
N LEU A 17 0.89 -8.46 17.90
CA LEU A 17 1.90 -7.56 18.46
C LEU A 17 3.03 -7.20 17.48
N ILE A 18 3.21 -7.97 16.41
CA ILE A 18 4.28 -7.77 15.42
C ILE A 18 3.92 -6.66 14.39
N GLY A 19 2.64 -6.26 14.33
CA GLY A 19 2.07 -5.56 13.17
C GLY A 19 1.94 -4.03 13.24
N CYS A 20 2.75 -3.27 13.98
CA CYS A 20 2.58 -1.81 14.04
C CYS A 20 3.85 -1.00 13.74
N GLY A 21 4.24 -0.97 12.46
CA GLY A 21 5.17 0.03 11.92
C GLY A 21 4.40 1.22 11.36
N SER A 22 3.87 2.10 12.21
CA SER A 22 3.23 3.37 11.80
C SER A 22 4.27 4.49 11.66
N GLY A 23 5.31 4.23 10.86
CA GLY A 23 6.29 5.25 10.46
C GLY A 23 5.71 6.20 9.43
N ALA A 24 6.18 7.46 9.42
CA ALA A 24 5.87 8.38 8.34
C ALA A 24 6.33 7.80 7.00
N ARG A 25 5.42 7.75 6.02
CA ARG A 25 5.76 7.26 4.68
C ARG A 25 6.80 8.18 4.07
N THR A 26 7.97 7.64 3.71
CA THR A 26 9.09 8.45 3.21
C THR A 26 9.29 8.19 1.73
N PHE A 27 9.45 9.24 0.95
CA PHE A 27 9.84 9.15 -0.45
C PHE A 27 11.17 9.89 -0.64
N SER A 28 12.18 9.21 -1.15
CA SER A 28 13.50 9.79 -1.38
C SER A 28 14.07 9.33 -2.73
N ILE A 29 15.08 10.06 -3.20
CA ILE A 29 15.82 9.73 -4.42
C ILE A 29 17.24 9.39 -4.00
N GLN A 30 17.74 8.24 -4.42
CA GLN A 30 19.11 7.82 -4.15
C GLN A 30 19.76 7.37 -5.45
N GLY A 31 20.72 8.16 -5.95
CA GLY A 31 21.32 7.94 -7.26
C GLY A 31 20.24 7.96 -8.36
N ASP A 32 20.16 6.87 -9.12
CA ASP A 32 19.21 6.70 -10.23
C ASP A 32 17.90 5.99 -9.82
N ALA A 33 17.67 5.78 -8.51
CA ALA A 33 16.51 5.06 -8.00
C ALA A 33 15.58 5.95 -7.16
N PHE A 34 14.28 5.70 -7.29
CA PHE A 34 13.28 6.20 -6.35
C PHE A 34 13.12 5.21 -5.21
N LEU A 35 13.09 5.71 -3.98
CA LEU A 35 12.87 4.91 -2.78
C LEU A 35 11.53 5.28 -2.14
N LEU A 36 10.71 4.28 -1.86
CA LEU A 36 9.50 4.40 -1.05
C LEU A 36 9.73 3.59 0.22
N ASP A 37 9.84 4.29 1.35
CA ASP A 37 10.18 3.74 2.68
C ASP A 37 11.51 2.98 2.73
N GLY A 38 12.46 3.41 1.91
CA GLY A 38 13.78 2.79 1.77
C GLY A 38 13.84 1.71 0.69
N ASP A 39 12.69 1.25 0.17
CA ASP A 39 12.65 0.23 -0.90
C ASP A 39 12.66 0.87 -2.29
N SER A 40 13.46 0.33 -3.20
CA SER A 40 13.53 0.80 -4.58
C SER A 40 12.24 0.52 -5.35
N VAL A 41 11.68 1.55 -5.99
CA VAL A 41 10.41 1.49 -6.73
C VAL A 41 10.55 2.08 -8.12
N ILE A 42 9.95 1.41 -9.11
CA ILE A 42 9.74 1.98 -10.45
C ILE A 42 8.41 2.70 -10.47
N LEU A 43 8.43 4.02 -10.70
CA LEU A 43 7.22 4.82 -10.86
C LEU A 43 6.62 4.59 -12.25
N ARG A 44 5.45 3.96 -12.28
CA ARG A 44 4.65 3.72 -13.49
C ARG A 44 3.45 4.65 -13.42
N SER A 45 3.62 5.85 -14.00
CA SER A 45 2.62 6.91 -13.95
C SER A 45 1.63 6.82 -15.11
N GLY A 46 0.38 7.20 -14.86
CA GLY A 46 -0.61 7.50 -15.90
C GLY A 46 -1.23 8.88 -15.66
N GLU A 47 -1.49 9.63 -16.73
CA GLU A 47 -2.06 10.97 -16.62
C GLU A 47 -3.58 10.93 -16.43
N MET A 48 -4.08 11.72 -15.47
CA MET A 48 -5.51 11.91 -15.25
C MET A 48 -5.88 13.37 -15.02
N HIS A 49 -6.59 13.96 -15.98
CA HIS A 49 -7.17 15.30 -15.85
C HIS A 49 -8.50 15.25 -15.09
N PHE A 50 -8.48 15.59 -13.80
CA PHE A 50 -9.65 15.54 -12.92
C PHE A 50 -10.76 16.51 -13.35
N ASP A 51 -10.41 17.62 -13.99
CA ASP A 51 -11.33 18.62 -14.55
C ASP A 51 -12.19 18.05 -15.69
N ARG A 52 -11.68 17.06 -16.43
CA ARG A 52 -12.37 16.44 -17.58
C ARG A 52 -13.26 15.26 -17.19
N ILE A 53 -13.28 14.86 -15.91
CA ILE A 53 -13.95 13.64 -15.44
C ILE A 53 -14.87 13.99 -14.27
N PRO A 54 -16.18 13.67 -14.33
CA PRO A 54 -17.07 13.84 -13.20
C PRO A 54 -16.52 13.18 -11.93
N LYS A 55 -16.57 13.89 -10.79
CA LYS A 55 -16.01 13.44 -9.50
C LYS A 55 -16.44 12.03 -9.09
N ALA A 56 -17.68 11.66 -9.39
CA ALA A 56 -18.22 10.32 -9.13
C ALA A 56 -17.41 9.19 -9.80
N TYR A 57 -16.72 9.47 -10.91
CA TYR A 57 -15.96 8.47 -11.67
C TYR A 57 -14.47 8.43 -11.35
N TRP A 58 -13.95 9.33 -10.52
CA TRP A 58 -12.51 9.36 -10.23
C TRP A 58 -12.00 8.04 -9.65
N ARG A 59 -12.71 7.49 -8.66
CA ARG A 59 -12.34 6.20 -8.05
C ARG A 59 -12.30 5.07 -9.08
N HIS A 60 -13.29 5.02 -9.97
CA HIS A 60 -13.35 4.03 -11.04
C HIS A 60 -12.16 4.15 -12.00
N ARG A 61 -11.78 5.39 -12.38
CA ARG A 61 -10.61 5.64 -13.25
C ARG A 61 -9.30 5.25 -12.58
N LEU A 62 -9.11 5.60 -11.31
CA LEU A 62 -7.93 5.18 -10.53
C LEU A 62 -7.84 3.65 -10.41
N GLN A 63 -8.96 2.95 -10.26
CA GLN A 63 -9.00 1.49 -10.26
C GLN A 63 -8.59 0.90 -11.61
N MET A 64 -9.04 1.49 -12.73
CA MET A 64 -8.61 1.07 -14.06
C MET A 64 -7.10 1.26 -14.27
N LEU A 65 -6.55 2.43 -13.90
CA LEU A 65 -5.11 2.70 -13.99
C LEU A 65 -4.29 1.68 -13.16
N ARG A 66 -4.75 1.37 -11.95
CA ARG A 66 -4.13 0.33 -11.11
C ARG A 66 -4.23 -1.07 -11.73
N ALA A 67 -5.37 -1.42 -12.33
CA ALA A 67 -5.56 -2.70 -13.01
C ALA A 67 -4.66 -2.86 -14.25
N MET A 68 -4.28 -1.76 -14.87
CA MET A 68 -3.29 -1.72 -15.96
C MET A 68 -1.83 -1.85 -15.47
N GLY A 69 -1.60 -1.92 -14.15
CA GLY A 69 -0.26 -2.03 -13.56
C GLY A 69 0.44 -0.70 -13.27
N LEU A 70 -0.30 0.41 -13.30
CA LEU A 70 0.21 1.71 -12.86
C LEU A 70 0.15 1.81 -11.33
N ASN A 71 1.09 2.56 -10.75
CA ASN A 71 1.20 2.78 -9.31
C ASN A 71 1.19 4.26 -8.92
N THR A 72 1.18 5.18 -9.90
CA THR A 72 1.18 6.63 -9.67
C THR A 72 0.28 7.30 -10.70
N VAL A 73 -0.35 8.42 -10.33
CA VAL A 73 -1.19 9.28 -11.18
C VAL A 73 -0.82 10.72 -10.91
#